data_AF-A0A2I1C7G2-F1
#
_entry.id   AF-A0A2I1C7G2-F1
#
_cell.length_a   1.000
_cell.length_b   1.000
_cell.length_c   1.000
_cell.angle_alpha   90.00
_cell.angle_beta   90.00
_cell.angle_gamma   90.00
#
_symmetry.space_group_name_H-M   'P 1'
#
loop_
_entity.id
_entity.type
_entity.pdbx_description
1 polymer ?
#
loop_
_entity_poly.entity_id
_entity_poly.type
_entity_poly.pdbx_seq_one_letter_code
_entity_poly.pdbx_strand_id
1 'polypeptide(L)'
;MQSITFISPFPTPAELGSGSRTARFATLAAKPKRQRTLRSNASQEILHRALAFLRDEFKARSAASDLFPPAISPKTIRASMGRYEDELPGASARGLCASCGMDVRAANVVHVDIHDPILMPLVNHLNSCGLHGNRWSLYLLCHNALVRKTIPKFSGEKLVNVAMCQHYPSS
;
A
#
# COMPACT_ATOMS: atom_id res chain seq x y z
N MET A 1 1.81 -16.17 24.90
CA MET A 1 2.90 -15.25 24.50
C MET A 1 3.52 -15.81 23.23
N GLN A 2 3.13 -15.31 22.07
CA GLN A 2 3.64 -15.78 20.78
C GLN A 2 4.82 -14.90 20.37
N SER A 3 5.98 -15.51 20.17
CA SER A 3 7.22 -14.86 19.76
C SER A 3 7.16 -14.51 18.27
N ILE A 4 7.38 -13.24 17.95
CA ILE A 4 7.47 -12.74 16.57
C ILE A 4 8.96 -12.73 16.18
N THR A 5 9.33 -13.54 15.20
CA THR A 5 10.66 -13.57 14.59
C THR A 5 10.77 -12.49 13.51
N PHE A 6 11.70 -11.55 13.69
CA PHE A 6 12.06 -10.53 12.70
C PHE A 6 12.96 -11.15 11.61
N ILE A 7 12.51 -11.12 10.37
CA ILE A 7 13.32 -11.47 9.19
C ILE A 7 13.87 -10.18 8.60
N SER A 8 15.20 -10.04 8.58
CA SER A 8 15.93 -8.92 7.96
C SER A 8 16.16 -9.20 6.47
N PRO A 9 15.91 -8.23 5.55
CA PRO A 9 16.36 -8.33 4.17
C PRO A 9 17.60 -7.45 3.98
N PHE A 10 18.78 -8.07 3.90
CA PHE A 10 19.95 -7.46 3.27
C PHE A 10 20.41 -8.35 2.11
N PRO A 11 20.52 -7.83 0.88
CA PRO A 11 21.09 -8.58 -0.23
C PRO A 11 22.62 -8.56 -0.15
N THR A 12 23.21 -9.73 -0.41
CA THR A 12 24.65 -9.94 -0.59
C THR A 12 25.06 -9.51 -2.00
N PRO A 13 26.18 -8.78 -2.20
CA PRO A 13 26.69 -8.50 -3.55
C PRO A 13 27.50 -9.68 -4.08
N ALA A 14 27.14 -10.15 -5.28
CA ALA A 14 27.90 -11.11 -6.05
C ALA A 14 29.05 -10.44 -6.82
N GLU A 15 30.21 -11.08 -6.74
CA GLU A 15 31.36 -11.04 -7.66
C GLU A 15 30.95 -11.47 -9.10
N LEU A 16 31.66 -11.27 -10.22
CA LEU A 16 32.94 -10.70 -10.61
C LEU A 16 32.84 -10.42 -12.14
N GLY A 17 33.49 -9.39 -12.66
CA GLY A 17 33.57 -9.12 -14.10
C GLY A 17 34.98 -8.71 -14.50
N SER A 18 35.72 -9.66 -15.08
CA SER A 18 37.11 -9.58 -15.52
C SER A 18 37.28 -8.70 -16.77
N GLY A 19 38.20 -7.73 -16.71
CA GLY A 19 38.59 -6.88 -17.83
C GLY A 19 40.04 -6.44 -17.72
N SER A 20 40.94 -7.21 -18.32
CA SER A 20 42.39 -6.97 -18.38
C SER A 20 42.73 -5.81 -19.33
N ARG A 21 43.36 -4.76 -18.80
CA ARG A 21 44.13 -3.77 -19.58
C ARG A 21 45.41 -3.42 -18.82
N THR A 22 46.53 -3.93 -19.34
CA THR A 22 47.89 -3.59 -18.91
C THR A 22 48.23 -2.14 -19.26
N ALA A 23 48.22 -1.26 -18.26
CA ALA A 23 48.81 0.07 -18.36
C ALA A 23 50.09 0.11 -17.51
N ARG A 24 51.19 0.54 -18.14
CA ARG A 24 52.51 0.70 -17.51
C ARG A 24 52.44 1.83 -16.49
N PHE A 25 52.57 1.51 -15.21
CA PHE A 25 52.67 2.50 -14.15
C PHE A 25 54.11 3.01 -14.06
N ALA A 26 54.30 4.31 -14.29
CA ALA A 26 55.52 5.00 -13.90
C ALA A 26 55.61 4.99 -12.36
N THR A 27 56.71 4.45 -11.83
CA THR A 27 56.98 4.39 -10.39
C THR A 27 57.26 5.80 -9.87
N LEU A 28 56.22 6.51 -9.46
CA LEU A 28 56.35 7.77 -8.74
C LEU A 28 56.84 7.46 -7.31
N ALA A 29 58.09 7.85 -7.02
CA ALA A 29 58.69 7.71 -5.70
C ALA A 29 57.82 8.38 -4.63
N ALA A 30 57.35 7.58 -3.67
CA ALA A 30 56.54 8.03 -2.55
C ALA A 30 57.40 8.89 -1.61
N LYS A 31 57.24 10.21 -1.66
CA LYS A 31 57.72 11.09 -0.59
C LYS A 31 56.95 10.75 0.69
N PRO A 32 57.60 10.44 1.82
CA PRO A 32 56.90 10.19 3.08
C PRO A 32 56.31 11.52 3.59
N LYS A 33 55.09 11.84 3.16
CA LYS A 33 54.37 13.00 3.67
C LYS A 33 53.77 12.62 5.02
N ARG A 34 54.36 13.23 6.04
CA ARG A 34 54.01 13.33 7.45
C ARG A 34 52.57 13.87 7.66
N GLN A 35 51.56 13.18 7.11
CA GLN A 35 50.17 13.65 7.00
C GLN A 35 49.16 12.67 7.66
N ARG A 36 49.66 11.68 8.41
CA ARG A 36 48.85 10.59 8.98
C ARG A 36 48.17 10.96 10.32
N THR A 37 48.76 11.85 11.11
CA THR A 37 48.20 12.29 12.41
C THR A 37 47.09 13.33 12.28
N LEU A 38 47.23 14.32 11.38
CA LEU A 38 46.20 15.35 11.13
C LEU A 38 44.87 14.75 10.61
N ARG A 39 44.94 13.68 9.81
CA ARG A 39 43.75 12.98 9.28
C ARG A 39 43.01 12.15 10.33
N SER A 40 43.73 11.68 11.35
CA SER A 40 43.16 10.92 12.47
C SER A 40 42.22 11.80 13.31
N ASN A 41 42.65 13.02 13.61
CA ASN A 41 41.86 13.97 14.42
C ASN A 41 40.58 14.38 13.69
N ALA A 42 40.67 14.71 12.40
CA ALA A 42 39.49 15.05 11.60
C ALA A 42 38.47 13.90 11.52
N SER A 43 38.94 12.65 11.41
CA SER A 43 38.06 11.48 11.37
C SER A 43 37.36 11.25 12.71
N GLN A 44 38.06 11.48 13.81
CA GLN A 44 37.52 11.38 15.16
C GLN A 44 36.47 12.48 15.42
N GLU A 45 36.71 13.72 14.97
CA GLU A 45 35.73 14.81 15.06
C GLU A 45 34.46 14.52 14.27
N ILE A 46 34.58 14.00 13.04
CA ILE A 46 33.43 13.59 12.23
C ILE A 46 32.62 12.49 12.94
N LEU A 47 33.30 11.49 13.51
CA LEU A 47 32.64 10.43 14.26
C LEU A 47 31.90 10.97 15.49
N HIS A 48 32.54 11.84 16.28
CA HIS A 48 31.90 12.46 17.43
C HIS A 48 30.66 13.27 17.04
N ARG A 49 30.73 14.02 15.93
CA ARG A 49 29.59 14.78 15.41
C ARG A 49 28.45 13.86 14.96
N ALA A 50 28.77 12.78 14.26
CA ALA A 50 27.77 11.79 13.83
C ALA A 50 27.09 11.12 15.03
N LEU A 51 27.87 10.72 16.05
CA LEU A 51 27.32 10.11 17.26
C LEU A 51 26.47 11.08 18.08
N ALA A 52 26.84 12.36 18.15
CA ALA A 52 26.03 13.39 18.80
C ALA A 52 24.69 13.54 18.07
N PHE A 53 24.72 13.68 16.74
CA PHE A 53 23.51 13.76 15.92
C PHE A 53 22.57 12.57 16.12
N LEU A 54 23.09 11.34 16.03
CA LEU A 54 22.27 10.13 16.19
C LEU A 54 21.66 10.02 17.59
N ARG A 55 22.39 10.44 18.62
CA ARG A 55 21.89 10.45 20.00
C ARG A 55 20.75 11.45 20.15
N ASP A 56 20.88 12.64 19.58
CA ASP A 56 19.86 13.67 19.66
C ASP A 56 18.61 13.26 18.87
N GLU A 57 18.79 12.68 17.69
CA GLU A 57 17.68 12.14 16.89
C GLU A 57 16.96 11.01 17.64
N PHE A 58 17.71 10.08 18.23
CA PHE A 58 17.13 8.99 19.01
C PHE A 58 16.30 9.52 20.19
N LYS A 59 16.82 10.50 20.94
CA LYS A 59 16.08 11.14 22.03
C LYS A 59 14.80 11.81 21.54
N ALA A 60 14.86 12.53 20.42
CA ALA A 60 13.70 13.17 19.82
C ALA A 60 12.63 12.14 19.41
N ARG A 61 13.04 11.04 18.77
CA ARG A 61 12.14 9.94 18.37
C ARG A 61 11.56 9.18 19.57
N SER A 62 12.35 8.96 20.62
CA SER A 62 11.88 8.35 21.86
C SER A 62 10.79 9.22 22.49
N ALA A 63 11.06 10.52 22.67
CA ALA A 63 10.09 11.46 23.21
C ALA A 63 8.81 11.54 22.36
N ALA A 64 8.94 11.53 21.03
CA ALA A 64 7.78 11.49 20.13
C ALA A 64 7.01 10.17 20.22
N SER A 65 7.70 9.03 20.37
CA SER A 65 7.09 7.72 20.53
C SER A 65 6.34 7.61 21.87
N ASP A 66 6.89 8.19 22.94
CA ASP A 66 6.24 8.22 24.25
C ASP A 66 4.93 9.03 24.23
N LEU A 67 4.80 9.96 23.28
CA LEU A 67 3.61 10.79 23.06
C LEU A 67 2.65 10.21 22.00
N PHE A 68 3.06 9.17 21.27
CA PHE A 68 2.28 8.59 20.17
C PHE A 68 1.85 7.14 20.44
N PRO A 69 0.58 6.79 20.19
CA PRO A 69 -0.51 7.68 19.79
C PRO A 69 -0.94 8.59 20.96
N PRO A 70 -1.43 9.81 20.69
CA PRO A 70 -2.00 10.64 21.74
C PRO A 70 -3.15 9.90 22.41
N ALA A 71 -3.35 10.16 23.70
CA ALA A 71 -4.46 9.56 24.45
C ALA A 71 -5.80 9.86 23.74
N ILE A 72 -6.46 8.82 23.25
CA ILE A 72 -7.74 8.97 22.56
C ILE A 72 -8.82 9.16 23.62
N SER A 73 -9.32 10.39 23.75
CA SER A 73 -10.36 10.68 24.73
C SER A 73 -11.68 9.97 24.39
N PRO A 74 -12.50 9.60 25.39
CA PRO A 74 -13.85 9.08 25.15
C PRO A 74 -14.73 10.01 24.30
N LYS A 75 -14.51 11.34 24.39
CA LYS A 75 -15.19 12.33 23.55
C LYS A 75 -14.82 12.17 22.07
N THR A 76 -13.54 11.95 21.79
CA THR A 76 -13.04 11.70 20.42
C THR A 76 -13.65 10.43 19.84
N ILE A 77 -13.71 9.35 20.64
CA ILE A 77 -14.32 8.08 20.21
C ILE A 77 -15.79 8.31 19.86
N ARG A 78 -16.59 8.88 20.77
CA ARG A 78 -18.01 9.15 20.53
C ARG A 78 -18.25 10.04 19.31
N ALA A 79 -17.46 11.09 19.13
CA ALA A 79 -17.57 11.96 17.96
C ALA A 79 -17.25 11.21 16.65
N SER A 80 -16.26 10.32 16.66
CA SER A 80 -15.94 9.49 15.49
C SER A 80 -17.00 8.45 15.20
N MET A 81 -17.58 7.83 16.24
CA MET A 81 -18.70 6.90 16.09
C MET A 81 -19.94 7.61 15.53
N GLY A 82 -20.28 8.79 16.05
CA GLY A 82 -21.40 9.58 15.52
C GLY A 82 -21.23 9.90 14.03
N ARG A 83 -20.04 10.37 13.60
CA ARG A 83 -19.77 10.59 12.16
C ARG A 83 -19.91 9.32 11.33
N TYR A 84 -19.45 8.18 11.84
CA TYR A 84 -19.58 6.91 11.16
C TYR A 84 -21.06 6.50 11.02
N GLU A 85 -21.84 6.61 12.09
CA GLU A 85 -23.28 6.31 12.10
C GLU A 85 -24.07 7.26 11.18
N ASP A 86 -23.68 8.55 11.11
CA ASP A 86 -24.29 9.53 10.20
C ASP A 86 -24.02 9.19 8.72
N GLU A 87 -22.82 8.72 8.39
CA GLU A 87 -22.43 8.37 7.02
C GLU A 87 -22.91 6.97 6.58
N LEU A 88 -23.11 6.06 7.53
CA LEU A 88 -23.40 4.65 7.26
C LEU A 88 -24.66 4.45 6.40
N PRO A 89 -25.82 5.11 6.63
CA PRO A 89 -27.00 4.96 5.78
C PRO A 89 -26.75 5.37 4.32
N GLY A 90 -25.99 6.46 4.11
CA GLY A 90 -25.62 6.93 2.78
C GLY A 90 -24.60 6.02 2.10
N ALA A 91 -23.69 5.41 2.86
CA ALA A 91 -22.79 4.38 2.36
C ALA A 91 -23.52 3.07 2.01
N SER A 92 -24.47 2.63 2.84
CA SER A 92 -25.23 1.40 2.62
C SER A 92 -26.23 1.49 1.47
N ALA A 93 -26.75 2.68 1.18
CA ALA A 93 -27.64 2.90 0.05
C ALA A 93 -26.92 2.92 -1.31
N ARG A 94 -25.58 3.03 -1.32
CA ARG A 94 -24.78 3.03 -2.54
C ARG A 94 -24.58 1.60 -3.03
N GLY A 95 -25.08 1.32 -4.23
CA GLY A 95 -24.84 0.05 -4.91
C GLY A 95 -23.39 -0.03 -5.39
N LEU A 96 -22.79 -1.22 -5.27
CA LEU A 96 -21.48 -1.51 -5.86
C LEU A 96 -21.67 -2.13 -7.24
N CYS A 97 -20.70 -1.89 -8.14
CA CYS A 97 -20.67 -2.59 -9.42
C CYS A 97 -20.32 -4.06 -9.16
N ALA A 98 -21.20 -4.97 -9.57
CA ALA A 98 -20.99 -6.41 -9.43
C ALA A 98 -19.73 -6.89 -10.16
N SER A 99 -19.30 -6.21 -11.22
CA SER A 99 -18.07 -6.56 -11.93
C SER A 99 -16.81 -6.04 -11.22
N CYS A 100 -16.72 -4.73 -10.95
CA CYS A 100 -15.49 -4.08 -10.52
C CYS A 100 -15.41 -3.67 -9.04
N GLY A 101 -16.51 -3.80 -8.29
CA GLY A 101 -16.60 -3.40 -6.88
C GLY A 101 -16.54 -1.90 -6.63
N MET A 102 -16.50 -1.07 -7.67
CA MET A 102 -16.53 0.39 -7.52
C MET A 102 -17.92 0.85 -7.07
N ASP A 103 -17.94 1.85 -6.19
CA ASP A 103 -19.14 2.59 -5.80
C ASP A 103 -19.79 3.21 -7.03
N VAL A 104 -21.05 2.83 -7.29
CA VAL A 104 -21.81 3.31 -8.43
C VAL A 104 -22.72 4.43 -7.97
N ARG A 105 -22.31 5.67 -8.26
CA ARG A 105 -23.25 6.80 -8.18
C ARG A 105 -24.39 6.57 -9.18
N ALA A 106 -25.61 6.91 -8.78
CA ALA A 106 -26.85 6.62 -9.52
C ALA A 106 -26.82 6.95 -11.02
N ALA A 107 -26.04 7.94 -11.45
CA ALA A 107 -25.98 8.39 -12.84
C ALA A 107 -25.35 7.39 -13.84
N ASN A 108 -24.61 6.36 -13.38
CA ASN A 108 -23.86 5.47 -14.28
C ASN A 108 -24.06 3.98 -13.96
N VAL A 109 -25.21 3.63 -13.35
CA VAL A 109 -25.60 2.24 -13.07
C VAL A 109 -26.41 1.69 -14.24
N VAL A 110 -26.07 0.51 -14.70
CA VAL A 110 -26.89 -0.32 -15.58
C VAL A 110 -27.33 -1.54 -14.80
N HIS A 111 -28.63 -1.79 -14.74
CA HIS A 111 -29.18 -2.99 -14.12
C HIS A 111 -29.41 -4.06 -15.17
N VAL A 112 -28.88 -5.25 -14.91
CA VAL A 112 -28.90 -6.39 -15.83
C VAL A 112 -29.59 -7.56 -15.14
N ASP A 113 -30.46 -8.27 -15.85
CA ASP A 113 -31.14 -9.44 -15.29
C ASP A 113 -30.14 -10.57 -14.98
N ILE A 114 -30.39 -11.36 -13.93
CA ILE A 114 -29.53 -12.49 -13.55
C ILE A 114 -29.36 -13.53 -14.66
N HIS A 115 -30.33 -13.63 -15.57
CA HIS A 115 -30.30 -14.57 -16.71
C HIS A 115 -29.78 -13.93 -18.00
N ASP A 116 -29.31 -12.69 -17.96
CA ASP A 116 -28.82 -12.01 -19.15
C ASP A 116 -27.52 -12.66 -19.66
N PRO A 117 -27.45 -13.05 -20.96
CA PRO A 117 -26.27 -13.70 -21.53
C PRO A 117 -25.01 -12.83 -21.49
N ILE A 118 -25.11 -11.49 -21.34
CA ILE A 118 -23.92 -10.63 -21.21
C ILE A 118 -23.12 -10.92 -19.94
N LEU A 119 -23.73 -11.56 -18.94
CA LEU A 119 -23.10 -11.93 -17.68
C LEU A 119 -22.32 -13.24 -17.76
N MET A 120 -22.52 -14.04 -18.81
CA MET A 120 -21.87 -15.35 -18.99
C MET A 120 -20.35 -15.35 -18.74
N PRO A 121 -19.57 -14.33 -19.17
CA PRO A 121 -18.13 -14.28 -18.89
C PRO A 121 -17.80 -14.17 -17.39
N LEU A 122 -18.73 -13.67 -16.57
CA LEU A 122 -18.49 -13.33 -15.16
C LEU A 122 -19.35 -14.11 -14.17
N VAL A 123 -20.15 -15.10 -14.57
CA VAL A 123 -21.17 -15.77 -13.70
C VAL A 123 -20.64 -16.17 -12.32
N ASN A 124 -19.40 -16.64 -12.22
CA ASN A 124 -18.78 -17.07 -10.96
C ASN A 124 -17.84 -16.03 -10.32
N HIS A 125 -17.78 -14.84 -10.90
CA HIS A 125 -16.84 -13.76 -10.56
C HIS A 125 -17.52 -12.42 -10.27
N LEU A 126 -18.86 -12.38 -10.30
CA LEU A 126 -19.64 -11.23 -9.88
C LEU A 126 -19.64 -11.11 -8.35
N ASN A 127 -19.49 -9.88 -7.88
CA ASN A 127 -19.55 -9.53 -6.48
C ASN A 127 -21.02 -9.40 -6.05
N SER A 128 -21.43 -10.24 -5.10
CA SER A 128 -22.82 -10.33 -4.62
C SER A 128 -23.38 -9.02 -4.07
N CYS A 129 -22.55 -8.05 -3.67
CA CYS A 129 -23.05 -6.75 -3.19
C CYS A 129 -23.73 -5.93 -4.29
N GLY A 130 -23.44 -6.23 -5.56
CA GLY A 130 -24.12 -5.60 -6.68
C GLY A 130 -25.45 -6.27 -7.03
N LEU A 131 -25.85 -7.35 -6.34
CA LEU A 131 -27.13 -8.03 -6.57
C LEU A 131 -28.24 -7.36 -5.76
N HIS A 132 -29.25 -6.83 -6.45
CA HIS A 132 -30.45 -6.29 -5.83
C HIS A 132 -31.68 -6.98 -6.41
N GLY A 133 -32.31 -7.85 -5.61
CA GLY A 133 -33.35 -8.75 -6.10
C GLY A 133 -32.80 -9.70 -7.16
N ASN A 134 -33.38 -9.65 -8.36
CA ASN A 134 -32.97 -10.50 -9.50
C ASN A 134 -32.11 -9.75 -10.54
N ARG A 135 -31.51 -8.62 -10.15
CA ARG A 135 -30.73 -7.78 -11.06
C ARG A 135 -29.35 -7.44 -10.50
N TRP A 136 -28.36 -7.50 -11.36
CA TRP A 136 -27.00 -7.06 -11.09
C TRP A 136 -26.82 -5.59 -11.47
N SER A 137 -26.23 -4.81 -10.58
CA SER A 137 -25.80 -3.44 -10.81
C SER A 137 -24.41 -3.45 -11.44
N LEU A 138 -24.27 -2.89 -12.63
CA LEU A 138 -22.99 -2.72 -13.31
C LEU A 138 -22.70 -1.24 -13.55
N TYR A 139 -21.44 -0.86 -13.41
CA TYR A 139 -20.99 0.44 -13.90
C TYR A 139 -21.05 0.44 -15.44
N LEU A 140 -21.45 1.58 -16.03
CA LEU A 140 -21.59 1.71 -17.48
C LEU A 140 -20.36 1.22 -18.28
N LEU A 141 -19.14 1.49 -17.80
CA LEU A 141 -17.93 1.01 -18.47
C LEU A 141 -17.77 -0.52 -18.41
N CYS A 142 -18.15 -1.14 -17.29
CA CYS A 142 -18.12 -2.59 -17.14
C CYS A 142 -19.19 -3.24 -18.02
N HIS A 143 -20.40 -2.69 -18.03
CA HIS A 143 -21.46 -3.13 -18.94
C HIS A 143 -21.02 -3.07 -20.41
N ASN A 144 -20.46 -1.93 -20.85
CA ASN A 144 -19.98 -1.77 -22.23
C ASN A 144 -18.85 -2.74 -22.59
N ALA A 145 -17.97 -3.06 -21.65
CA ALA A 145 -16.94 -4.08 -21.84
C ALA A 145 -17.55 -5.48 -22.01
N LEU A 146 -18.58 -5.83 -21.23
CA LEU A 146 -19.28 -7.11 -21.33
C LEU A 146 -20.05 -7.25 -22.64
N VAL A 147 -20.74 -6.20 -23.09
CA VAL A 147 -21.40 -6.17 -24.40
C VAL A 147 -20.42 -6.43 -25.54
N ARG A 148 -19.16 -5.97 -25.41
CA ARG A 148 -18.07 -6.20 -26.36
C ARG A 148 -17.38 -7.56 -26.18
N LYS A 149 -17.89 -8.43 -25.30
CA LYS A 149 -17.29 -9.72 -24.94
C LYS A 149 -15.85 -9.58 -24.42
N THR A 150 -15.57 -8.50 -23.70
CA THR A 150 -14.27 -8.23 -23.08
C THR A 150 -14.39 -8.21 -21.56
N ILE A 151 -13.38 -8.75 -20.88
CA ILE A 151 -13.35 -8.78 -19.41
C ILE A 151 -12.93 -7.40 -18.89
N PRO A 152 -13.76 -6.73 -18.07
CA PRO A 152 -13.42 -5.44 -17.47
C PRO A 152 -12.07 -5.49 -16.76
N LYS A 153 -11.27 -4.42 -16.91
CA LYS A 153 -9.90 -4.32 -16.37
C LYS A 153 -9.85 -4.56 -14.85
N PHE A 154 -10.85 -4.09 -14.15
CA PHE A 154 -11.03 -4.28 -12.71
C PHE A 154 -12.23 -5.20 -12.55
N SER A 155 -11.98 -6.50 -12.45
CA SER A 155 -13.04 -7.47 -12.24
C SER A 155 -12.58 -8.56 -11.28
N GLY A 156 -13.55 -9.22 -10.64
CA GLY A 156 -13.29 -10.41 -9.82
C GLY A 156 -12.54 -11.51 -10.58
N GLU A 157 -12.78 -11.63 -11.89
CA GLU A 157 -12.08 -12.57 -12.76
C GLU A 157 -10.57 -12.27 -12.86
N LYS A 158 -10.19 -10.99 -12.82
CA LYS A 158 -8.77 -10.59 -12.81
C LYS A 158 -8.16 -10.58 -11.41
N LEU A 159 -8.88 -11.07 -10.40
CA LEU A 159 -8.50 -11.02 -8.98
C LEU A 159 -8.24 -9.61 -8.47
N VAL A 160 -8.80 -8.59 -9.14
CA VAL A 160 -8.73 -7.19 -8.72
C VAL A 160 -10.08 -6.81 -8.13
N ASN A 161 -10.37 -7.32 -6.93
CA ASN A 161 -11.55 -6.96 -6.14
C ASN A 161 -11.11 -6.13 -4.94
N VAL A 162 -11.52 -4.86 -4.88
CA VAL A 162 -11.08 -3.92 -3.84
C VAL A 162 -12.17 -3.60 -2.81
N ALA A 163 -13.39 -4.12 -2.97
CA ALA A 163 -14.45 -3.99 -1.95
C ALA A 163 -15.20 -5.32 -1.80
N MET A 164 -14.95 -6.04 -0.71
CA MET A 164 -15.82 -7.15 -0.29
C MET A 164 -17.09 -6.57 0.34
N CYS A 165 -18.24 -7.22 0.13
CA CYS A 165 -19.45 -6.84 0.85
C CYS A 165 -19.16 -6.93 2.33
N GLN A 166 -19.28 -5.81 3.02
CA GLN A 166 -19.34 -5.87 4.47
C GLN A 166 -20.73 -6.38 4.81
N HIS A 167 -20.83 -7.69 5.04
CA HIS A 167 -22.04 -8.32 5.53
C HIS A 167 -22.20 -7.92 6.99
N TYR A 168 -22.87 -6.79 7.22
CA TYR A 168 -23.24 -6.39 8.57
C TYR A 168 -24.41 -7.27 9.02
N PRO A 169 -24.34 -7.87 10.23
CA PRO A 169 -25.45 -8.64 10.78
C PRO A 169 -26.68 -7.74 10.91
N SER A 170 -27.86 -8.29 10.64
CA SER A 170 -29.13 -7.61 10.88
C SER A 170 -29.27 -7.31 12.37
N SER A 171 -29.57 -6.04 12.70
CA SER A 171 -29.89 -5.56 14.05
C SER A 171 -31.11 -6.22 14.64
#